data_AF-A0A8J2HB75-F1
#
_entry.id   AF-A0A8J2HB75-F1
#
_cell.length_a   1.000
_cell.length_b   1.000
_cell.length_c   1.000
_cell.angle_alpha   90.00
_cell.angle_beta   90.00
_cell.angle_gamma   90.00
#
_symmetry.space_group_name_H-M   'P 1'
#
loop_
_entity.id
_entity.type
_entity.pdbx_description
1 polymer ?
#
loop_
_entity_poly.entity_id
_entity_poly.type
_entity_poly.pdbx_seq_one_letter_code
_entity_poly.pdbx_strand_id
1 'polypeptide(L)'
;MSTTMSMTAEEFLTDATYVVVVFDEYDDNEKKLIELVPRSWITIDEEDECYCRYPPSEMAQKYMTKWLKSLHEADDSWLSYKVDIKYRATTYIQGLRRLHRAFTSAQATSDPEDAYQPELRNDMVLMELENLLNNTSAKMLTKNVTTASSKDSTEASTEHPQHSNEPVVRSEEVGNRKHCSGNL
;
A
#
# COMPACT_ATOMS: atom_id res chain seq x y z
N MET A 1 -18.17 23.89 -33.54
CA MET A 1 -18.67 23.12 -32.39
C MET A 1 -17.52 22.27 -31.90
N SER A 2 -17.17 22.32 -30.62
CA SER A 2 -16.10 21.50 -30.06
C SER A 2 -16.71 20.29 -29.39
N THR A 3 -16.50 19.09 -29.95
CA THR A 3 -16.90 17.84 -29.32
C THR A 3 -15.94 17.55 -28.18
N THR A 4 -16.32 17.89 -26.95
CA THR A 4 -15.69 17.33 -25.75
C THR A 4 -16.05 15.85 -25.69
N MET A 5 -15.13 14.98 -26.10
CA MET A 5 -15.29 13.55 -25.91
C MET A 5 -15.21 13.29 -24.40
N SER A 6 -16.29 12.75 -23.82
CA SER A 6 -16.24 12.25 -22.45
C SER A 6 -15.38 11.00 -22.42
N MET A 7 -14.48 10.93 -21.46
CA MET A 7 -13.74 9.71 -21.15
C MET A 7 -14.70 8.74 -20.45
N THR A 8 -14.72 7.49 -20.87
CA THR A 8 -15.52 6.43 -20.21
C THR A 8 -14.92 6.06 -18.86
N ALA A 9 -15.70 5.41 -17.99
CA ALA A 9 -15.22 4.89 -16.72
C ALA A 9 -14.11 3.83 -16.92
N GLU A 10 -14.17 3.00 -17.96
CA GLU A 10 -13.14 1.99 -18.24
C GLU A 10 -11.83 2.61 -18.75
N GLU A 11 -11.90 3.61 -19.64
CA GLU A 11 -10.73 4.42 -20.01
C GLU A 11 -10.14 5.14 -18.79
N PHE A 12 -11.00 5.72 -17.95
CA PHE A 12 -10.56 6.36 -16.71
C PHE A 12 -9.92 5.34 -15.75
N LEU A 13 -10.37 4.10 -15.71
CA LEU A 13 -9.81 3.04 -14.87
C LEU A 13 -8.63 2.29 -15.48
N THR A 14 -8.25 2.57 -16.72
CA THR A 14 -7.08 1.98 -17.37
C THR A 14 -5.81 2.21 -16.51
N ASP A 15 -5.01 1.14 -16.36
CA ASP A 15 -3.84 1.03 -15.47
C ASP A 15 -4.12 1.19 -13.96
N ALA A 16 -5.37 1.21 -13.51
CA ALA A 16 -5.69 1.27 -12.08
C ALA A 16 -5.50 -0.09 -11.39
N THR A 17 -4.76 -0.09 -10.29
CA THR A 17 -4.66 -1.24 -9.37
C THR A 17 -5.66 -1.10 -8.21
N TYR A 18 -5.91 0.15 -7.81
CA TYR A 18 -6.81 0.55 -6.73
C TYR A 18 -7.69 1.71 -7.18
N VAL A 19 -8.86 1.84 -6.56
CA VAL A 19 -9.85 2.88 -6.84
C VAL A 19 -10.36 3.46 -5.51
N VAL A 20 -10.41 4.78 -5.41
CA VAL A 20 -11.17 5.47 -4.36
C VAL A 20 -12.58 5.67 -4.87
N VAL A 21 -13.53 4.98 -4.23
CA VAL A 21 -14.97 5.02 -4.54
C VAL A 21 -15.72 5.85 -3.51
N VAL A 22 -16.87 6.38 -3.93
CA VAL A 22 -17.90 6.93 -3.06
C VAL A 22 -19.16 6.10 -3.29
N PHE A 23 -19.72 5.47 -2.26
CA PHE A 23 -20.98 4.75 -2.39
C PHE A 23 -22.15 5.73 -2.47
N ASP A 24 -23.25 5.34 -3.11
CA ASP A 24 -24.47 6.16 -3.07
C ASP A 24 -25.14 6.14 -1.67
N GLU A 25 -24.71 5.22 -0.81
CA GLU A 25 -25.08 5.15 0.61
C GLU A 25 -24.42 6.24 1.47
N TYR A 26 -25.09 6.55 2.59
CA TYR A 26 -24.69 7.53 3.58
C TYR A 26 -24.50 6.86 4.95
N ASP A 27 -23.67 7.45 5.81
CA ASP A 27 -23.60 7.07 7.22
C ASP A 27 -24.74 7.67 8.07
N ASP A 28 -24.77 7.35 9.36
CA ASP A 28 -25.75 7.85 10.35
C ASP A 28 -25.75 9.39 10.52
N ASN A 29 -24.80 10.10 9.88
CA ASN A 29 -24.59 11.54 9.95
C ASN A 29 -24.81 12.23 8.58
N GLU A 30 -25.51 11.54 7.66
CA GLU A 30 -25.78 11.98 6.29
C GLU A 30 -24.51 12.26 5.44
N LYS A 31 -23.36 11.64 5.78
CA LYS A 31 -22.11 11.77 5.01
C LYS A 31 -21.92 10.57 4.08
N LYS A 32 -21.64 10.84 2.79
CA LYS A 32 -21.38 9.80 1.78
C LYS A 32 -20.21 8.91 2.19
N LEU A 33 -20.39 7.60 2.10
CA LEU A 33 -19.35 6.63 2.44
C LEU A 33 -18.24 6.63 1.36
N ILE A 34 -16.98 6.78 1.76
CA ILE A 34 -15.80 6.82 0.88
C ILE A 34 -14.84 5.70 1.27
N GLU A 35 -14.30 4.96 0.30
CA GLU A 35 -13.40 3.81 0.54
C GLU A 35 -12.32 3.66 -0.54
N LEU A 36 -11.21 3.02 -0.19
CA LEU A 36 -10.21 2.51 -1.13
C LEU A 36 -10.43 1.00 -1.37
N VAL A 37 -10.70 0.61 -2.61
CA VAL A 37 -10.89 -0.79 -3.03
C VAL A 37 -9.89 -1.19 -4.14
N PRO A 38 -9.67 -2.49 -4.41
CA PRO A 38 -8.96 -2.94 -5.61
C PRO A 38 -9.77 -2.64 -6.88
N ARG A 39 -9.12 -2.42 -8.03
CA ARG A 39 -9.80 -2.22 -9.33
C ARG A 39 -10.70 -3.40 -9.70
N SER A 40 -10.33 -4.64 -9.36
CA SER A 40 -11.09 -5.84 -9.73
C SER A 40 -12.41 -6.01 -8.99
N TRP A 41 -12.67 -5.24 -7.92
CA TRP A 41 -13.98 -5.20 -7.26
C TRP A 41 -14.99 -4.33 -8.01
N ILE A 42 -14.53 -3.54 -8.99
CA ILE A 42 -15.35 -2.65 -9.80
C ILE A 42 -15.80 -3.36 -11.09
N THR A 43 -17.11 -3.41 -11.30
CA THR A 43 -17.74 -3.75 -12.58
C THR A 43 -18.36 -2.49 -13.18
N ILE A 44 -18.28 -2.36 -14.50
CA ILE A 44 -18.93 -1.30 -15.28
C ILE A 44 -19.95 -1.98 -16.20
N ASP A 45 -21.13 -1.39 -16.37
CA ASP A 45 -22.19 -1.93 -17.22
C ASP A 45 -22.27 -1.28 -18.62
N GLU A 46 -23.34 -1.56 -19.37
CA GLU A 46 -23.54 -1.04 -20.73
C GLU A 46 -23.90 0.47 -20.77
N GLU A 47 -24.22 1.08 -19.62
CA GLU A 47 -24.55 2.51 -19.48
C GLU A 47 -23.38 3.34 -18.88
N ASP A 48 -22.18 2.72 -18.75
CA ASP A 48 -20.98 3.25 -18.08
C ASP A 48 -21.15 3.45 -16.55
N GLU A 49 -22.19 2.84 -15.96
CA GLU A 49 -22.44 2.91 -14.51
C GLU A 49 -21.51 1.98 -13.74
N CYS A 50 -20.96 2.50 -12.63
CA CYS A 50 -19.95 1.81 -11.84
C CYS A 50 -20.56 1.14 -10.60
N TYR A 51 -20.24 -0.14 -10.43
CA TYR A 51 -20.67 -0.95 -9.29
C TYR A 51 -19.47 -1.58 -8.58
N CYS A 52 -19.48 -1.57 -7.24
CA CYS A 52 -18.46 -2.18 -6.40
C CYS A 52 -19.04 -3.39 -5.67
N ARG A 53 -18.46 -4.59 -5.85
CA ARG A 53 -18.70 -5.72 -4.94
C ARG A 53 -17.97 -5.45 -3.63
N TYR A 54 -18.65 -5.57 -2.49
CA TYR A 54 -18.09 -5.14 -1.20
C TYR A 54 -18.42 -6.12 -0.05
N PRO A 55 -17.45 -6.46 0.81
CA PRO A 55 -17.63 -7.46 1.87
C PRO A 55 -18.56 -6.98 2.99
N PRO A 56 -19.25 -7.90 3.70
CA PRO A 56 -20.00 -7.58 4.92
C PRO A 56 -19.17 -6.83 5.94
N SER A 57 -19.76 -5.82 6.61
CA SER A 57 -19.05 -4.84 7.46
C SER A 57 -18.12 -5.48 8.51
N GLU A 58 -18.55 -6.53 9.20
CA GLU A 58 -17.72 -7.26 10.19
C GLU A 58 -16.44 -7.84 9.56
N MET A 59 -16.53 -8.36 8.34
CA MET A 59 -15.37 -8.89 7.61
C MET A 59 -14.49 -7.75 7.09
N ALA A 60 -15.10 -6.67 6.58
CA ALA A 60 -14.38 -5.48 6.13
C ALA A 60 -13.52 -4.89 7.27
N GLN A 61 -14.11 -4.64 8.43
CA GLN A 61 -13.41 -4.13 9.62
C GLN A 61 -12.19 -4.98 10.01
N LYS A 62 -12.31 -6.31 9.88
CA LYS A 62 -11.28 -7.27 10.31
C LYS A 62 -10.21 -7.59 9.26
N TYR A 63 -10.53 -7.48 7.97
CA TYR A 63 -9.68 -8.00 6.89
C TYR A 63 -9.35 -7.00 5.77
N MET A 64 -9.99 -5.83 5.66
CA MET A 64 -9.81 -4.90 4.53
C MET A 64 -8.33 -4.57 4.27
N THR A 65 -7.59 -4.13 5.30
CA THR A 65 -6.17 -3.77 5.20
C THR A 65 -5.29 -4.94 4.69
N LYS A 66 -5.67 -6.20 4.95
CA LYS A 66 -5.01 -7.39 4.40
C LYS A 66 -5.42 -7.61 2.94
N TRP A 67 -6.71 -7.53 2.64
CA TRP A 67 -7.28 -7.74 1.31
C TRP A 67 -6.75 -6.72 0.29
N LEU A 68 -6.69 -5.43 0.65
CA LEU A 68 -6.09 -4.39 -0.19
C LEU A 68 -4.60 -4.65 -0.47
N LYS A 69 -3.83 -5.07 0.53
CA LYS A 69 -2.39 -5.34 0.37
C LYS A 69 -2.10 -6.62 -0.41
N SER A 70 -3.04 -7.58 -0.45
CA SER A 70 -2.91 -8.83 -1.19
C SER A 70 -3.62 -8.82 -2.55
N LEU A 71 -4.33 -7.75 -2.90
CA LEU A 71 -5.25 -7.69 -4.04
C LEU A 71 -6.18 -8.92 -4.08
N HIS A 72 -6.82 -9.19 -2.94
CA HIS A 72 -7.82 -10.25 -2.84
C HIS A 72 -9.00 -9.92 -3.74
N GLU A 73 -9.42 -10.88 -4.57
CA GLU A 73 -10.61 -10.72 -5.43
C GLU A 73 -11.90 -10.65 -4.61
N ALA A 74 -12.94 -10.07 -5.21
CA ALA A 74 -14.26 -10.03 -4.60
C ALA A 74 -14.96 -11.40 -4.69
N ASP A 75 -15.52 -11.86 -3.58
CA ASP A 75 -16.32 -13.09 -3.53
C ASP A 75 -17.65 -12.89 -4.27
N ASP A 76 -18.15 -13.93 -4.96
CA ASP A 76 -19.45 -13.89 -5.65
C ASP A 76 -20.65 -13.78 -4.69
N SER A 77 -20.46 -14.06 -3.39
CA SER A 77 -21.46 -13.87 -2.34
C SER A 77 -21.53 -12.45 -1.77
N TRP A 78 -20.61 -11.55 -2.17
CA TRP A 78 -20.64 -10.16 -1.72
C TRP A 78 -21.68 -9.34 -2.48
N LEU A 79 -22.38 -8.46 -1.76
CA LEU A 79 -23.34 -7.55 -2.37
C LEU A 79 -22.61 -6.54 -3.27
N SER A 80 -23.30 -6.11 -4.32
CA SER A 80 -22.80 -5.13 -5.29
C SER A 80 -23.57 -3.82 -5.14
N TYR A 81 -22.84 -2.72 -5.05
CA TYR A 81 -23.34 -1.40 -4.69
C TYR A 81 -22.96 -0.40 -5.78
N LYS A 82 -23.87 0.52 -6.14
CA LYS A 82 -23.56 1.61 -7.07
C LYS A 82 -22.60 2.61 -6.44
N VAL A 83 -21.57 3.03 -7.20
CA VAL A 83 -20.48 3.89 -6.73
C VAL A 83 -20.09 4.97 -7.73
N ASP A 84 -19.78 6.15 -7.23
CA ASP A 84 -19.01 7.17 -7.95
C ASP A 84 -17.51 6.88 -7.84
N ILE A 85 -16.78 6.99 -8.95
CA ILE A 85 -15.32 6.80 -8.97
C ILE A 85 -14.61 8.14 -8.76
N LYS A 86 -14.02 8.33 -7.57
CA LYS A 86 -13.35 9.60 -7.22
C LYS A 86 -11.92 9.67 -7.73
N TYR A 87 -11.11 8.63 -7.52
CA TYR A 87 -9.69 8.62 -7.92
C TYR A 87 -9.15 7.22 -8.24
N ARG A 88 -8.54 7.03 -9.42
CA ARG A 88 -7.71 5.85 -9.72
C ARG A 88 -6.34 5.89 -9.03
N ALA A 89 -5.74 4.73 -8.74
CA ALA A 89 -4.36 4.64 -8.22
C ALA A 89 -3.63 3.36 -8.67
N THR A 90 -2.33 3.44 -8.90
CA THR A 90 -1.49 2.30 -9.35
C THR A 90 -0.85 1.54 -8.19
N THR A 91 -0.83 2.12 -6.99
CA THR A 91 -0.20 1.53 -5.79
C THR A 91 -1.00 1.84 -4.52
N TYR A 92 -0.95 0.95 -3.53
CA TYR A 92 -1.65 1.09 -2.25
C TYR A 92 -1.34 2.43 -1.56
N ILE A 93 -0.07 2.83 -1.53
CA ILE A 93 0.42 4.10 -0.95
C ILE A 93 -0.22 5.32 -1.63
N GLN A 94 -0.36 5.28 -2.96
CA GLN A 94 -1.01 6.33 -3.74
C GLN A 94 -2.53 6.32 -3.52
N GLY A 95 -3.12 5.13 -3.34
CA GLY A 95 -4.51 4.93 -2.96
C GLY A 95 -4.85 5.59 -1.62
N LEU A 96 -4.12 5.24 -0.55
CA LEU A 96 -4.34 5.82 0.80
C LEU A 96 -4.22 7.35 0.78
N ARG A 97 -3.23 7.92 0.08
CA ARG A 97 -3.09 9.38 -0.06
C ARG A 97 -4.27 10.03 -0.78
N ARG A 98 -4.88 9.34 -1.74
CA ARG A 98 -6.07 9.80 -2.46
C ARG A 98 -7.34 9.64 -1.63
N LEU A 99 -7.45 8.57 -0.84
CA LEU A 99 -8.54 8.33 0.12
C LEU A 99 -8.56 9.40 1.22
N HIS A 100 -7.44 9.61 1.89
CA HIS A 100 -7.30 10.68 2.90
C HIS A 100 -7.69 12.04 2.31
N ARG A 101 -7.16 12.40 1.13
CA ARG A 101 -7.54 13.63 0.42
C ARG A 101 -9.03 13.69 0.07
N ALA A 102 -9.68 12.56 -0.22
CA ALA A 102 -11.13 12.52 -0.43
C ALA A 102 -11.88 12.94 0.85
N PHE A 103 -11.56 12.32 1.99
CA PHE A 103 -12.13 12.68 3.30
C PHE A 103 -11.87 14.13 3.69
N THR A 104 -10.65 14.66 3.50
CA THR A 104 -10.37 16.08 3.78
C THR A 104 -11.16 17.01 2.85
N SER A 105 -11.35 16.63 1.57
CA SER A 105 -12.13 17.43 0.62
C SER A 105 -13.65 17.36 0.85
N ALA A 106 -14.16 16.28 1.45
CA ALA A 106 -15.57 16.13 1.81
C ALA A 106 -15.92 16.90 3.09
N GLN A 107 -14.98 16.98 4.05
CA GLN A 107 -15.11 17.75 5.30
C GLN A 107 -14.85 19.27 5.12
N ALA A 108 -14.54 19.74 3.91
CA ALA A 108 -14.28 21.16 3.62
C ALA A 108 -15.58 21.99 3.48
N THR A 109 -16.61 21.66 4.28
CA THR A 109 -17.84 22.42 4.45
C THR A 109 -17.61 23.68 5.28
N SER A 110 -18.54 24.64 5.23
CA SER A 110 -18.33 26.00 5.75
C SER A 110 -18.40 26.17 7.28
N ASP A 111 -18.56 25.07 8.03
CA ASP A 111 -18.60 25.08 9.49
C ASP A 111 -17.54 24.10 10.04
N PRO A 112 -16.53 24.57 10.81
CA PRO A 112 -15.43 23.72 11.29
C PRO A 112 -15.81 22.83 12.48
N GLU A 113 -16.92 23.10 13.18
CA GLU A 113 -17.34 22.29 14.34
C GLU A 113 -18.14 21.05 13.91
N ASP A 114 -18.76 21.05 12.72
CA ASP A 114 -19.55 19.93 12.17
C ASP A 114 -18.69 18.94 11.34
N ALA A 115 -17.37 18.98 11.53
CA ALA A 115 -16.42 18.07 10.91
C ALA A 115 -16.40 16.68 11.60
N TYR A 116 -17.58 16.06 11.76
CA TYR A 116 -17.72 14.67 12.24
C TYR A 116 -16.79 13.73 11.45
N GLN A 117 -16.02 12.93 12.18
CA GLN A 117 -15.00 12.04 11.64
C GLN A 117 -15.42 10.57 11.82
N PRO A 118 -15.33 9.71 10.79
CA PRO A 118 -15.34 8.26 10.97
C PRO A 118 -14.00 7.77 11.56
N GLU A 119 -13.79 8.10 12.83
CA GLU A 119 -12.55 7.95 13.64
C GLU A 119 -11.83 6.62 13.40
N LEU A 120 -12.50 5.49 13.64
CA LEU A 120 -11.92 4.14 13.62
C LEU A 120 -11.22 3.75 12.29
N ARG A 121 -11.59 4.34 11.15
CA ARG A 121 -10.93 4.10 9.85
C ARG A 121 -10.04 5.25 9.42
N ASN A 122 -10.40 6.50 9.72
CA ASN A 122 -9.53 7.64 9.46
C ASN A 122 -8.21 7.52 10.22
N ASP A 123 -8.25 7.15 11.51
CA ASP A 123 -7.08 6.98 12.36
C ASP A 123 -6.16 5.87 11.84
N MET A 124 -6.73 4.74 11.39
CA MET A 124 -5.94 3.65 10.80
C MET A 124 -5.27 4.08 9.48
N VAL A 125 -5.98 4.82 8.63
CA VAL A 125 -5.44 5.34 7.35
C VAL A 125 -4.36 6.41 7.60
N LEU A 126 -4.59 7.31 8.56
CA LEU A 126 -3.62 8.33 9.02
C LEU A 126 -2.36 7.66 9.58
N MET A 127 -2.52 6.77 10.56
CA MET A 127 -1.40 6.08 11.21
C MET A 127 -0.60 5.25 10.21
N GLU A 128 -1.23 4.59 9.23
CA GLU A 128 -0.48 3.91 8.17
C GLU A 128 0.24 4.91 7.25
N LEU A 129 -0.41 6.01 6.82
CA LEU A 129 0.23 7.05 6.01
C LEU A 129 1.43 7.70 6.70
N GLU A 130 1.33 8.03 7.98
CA GLU A 130 2.41 8.59 8.79
C GLU A 130 3.58 7.61 8.93
N ASN A 131 3.30 6.36 9.28
CA ASN A 131 4.32 5.31 9.33
C ASN A 131 5.04 5.15 7.98
N LEU A 132 4.31 5.21 6.86
CA LEU A 132 4.88 5.12 5.52
C LEU A 132 5.72 6.35 5.15
N LEU A 133 5.29 7.56 5.54
CA LEU A 133 6.03 8.81 5.34
C LEU A 133 7.34 8.81 6.16
N ASN A 134 7.26 8.49 7.45
CA ASN A 134 8.41 8.46 8.37
C ASN A 134 9.45 7.42 7.91
N ASN A 135 9.01 6.21 7.53
CA ASN A 135 9.89 5.18 6.96
C ASN A 135 10.50 5.58 5.59
N THR A 136 9.86 6.47 4.83
CA THR A 136 10.41 6.97 3.56
C THR A 136 11.48 8.03 3.82
N SER A 137 11.24 8.96 4.74
CA SER A 137 12.23 9.98 5.15
C SER A 137 13.49 9.34 5.76
N ALA A 138 13.34 8.32 6.62
CA ALA A 138 14.48 7.58 7.18
C ALA A 138 15.34 6.87 6.10
N LYS A 139 14.71 6.39 5.02
CA LYS A 139 15.39 5.77 3.87
C LYS A 139 16.06 6.78 2.93
N MET A 140 15.64 8.04 2.95
CA MET A 140 16.35 9.12 2.26
C MET A 140 17.59 9.57 3.05
N LEU A 141 17.52 9.58 4.39
CA LEU A 141 18.60 10.02 5.29
C LEU A 141 19.78 9.02 5.44
N THR A 142 19.71 7.87 4.77
CA THR A 142 20.74 6.82 4.83
C THR A 142 21.47 6.60 3.50
N LYS A 143 20.92 7.09 2.37
CA LYS A 143 21.59 7.00 1.05
C LYS A 143 22.68 8.03 0.81
N ASN A 144 22.75 9.07 1.65
CA ASN A 144 23.71 10.17 1.58
C ASN A 144 24.93 9.98 2.49
N VAL A 145 25.12 8.81 3.11
CA VAL A 145 26.28 8.49 3.97
C VAL A 145 27.11 7.30 3.43
N THR A 146 27.14 7.09 2.11
CA THR A 146 28.13 6.20 1.47
C THR A 146 28.45 6.60 0.02
N THR A 147 29.32 7.60 -0.17
CA THR A 147 30.46 7.61 -1.13
C THR A 147 31.13 8.97 -1.15
N ALA A 148 32.30 9.08 -0.52
CA ALA A 148 33.31 10.10 -0.83
C ALA A 148 34.68 9.48 -0.54
N SER A 149 35.39 9.05 -1.59
CA SER A 149 36.68 8.37 -1.46
C SER A 149 37.68 8.91 -2.48
N SER A 150 38.71 9.62 -1.99
CA SER A 150 40.11 9.52 -2.43
C SER A 150 40.97 10.69 -1.93
N LYS A 151 42.10 10.36 -1.26
CA LYS A 151 43.46 10.92 -1.49
C LYS A 151 43.74 12.40 -1.15
N ASP A 152 44.96 12.87 -0.85
CA ASP A 152 46.32 12.29 -0.63
C ASP A 152 47.16 13.37 0.14
N SER A 153 48.40 13.22 0.65
CA SER A 153 49.41 12.14 0.74
C SER A 153 50.42 12.43 1.88
N THR A 154 51.38 11.52 2.12
CA THR A 154 52.68 11.71 2.84
C THR A 154 52.61 12.05 4.36
N GLU A 155 53.62 11.76 5.21
CA GLU A 155 55.03 11.38 4.98
C GLU A 155 55.58 10.34 6.00
N ALA A 156 56.85 9.96 5.85
CA ALA A 156 57.57 8.78 6.37
C ALA A 156 57.72 8.59 7.90
N SER A 157 57.89 7.33 8.32
CA SER A 157 59.10 6.90 9.07
C SER A 157 59.31 5.37 9.14
N THR A 158 60.59 5.02 9.30
CA THR A 158 61.30 3.73 9.28
C THR A 158 60.87 2.69 10.34
N GLU A 159 60.84 1.38 10.00
CA GLU A 159 61.68 0.29 10.60
C GLU A 159 61.19 -1.15 10.28
N HIS A 160 62.10 -2.12 10.42
CA HIS A 160 61.99 -3.57 10.15
C HIS A 160 62.41 -4.33 11.46
N PRO A 161 62.33 -5.68 11.62
CA PRO A 161 62.07 -6.74 10.64
C PRO A 161 61.14 -7.92 11.10
N GLN A 162 60.94 -8.90 10.21
CA GLN A 162 60.79 -10.36 10.40
C GLN A 162 60.01 -10.96 11.62
N HIS A 163 59.04 -11.85 11.31
CA HIS A 163 59.27 -13.32 11.34
C HIS A 163 58.25 -14.09 10.46
N SER A 164 58.53 -15.35 10.15
CA SER A 164 57.71 -16.27 9.33
C SER A 164 56.98 -17.34 10.15
N ASN A 165 55.91 -17.95 9.59
CA ASN A 165 55.81 -19.40 9.29
C ASN A 165 54.39 -19.85 8.88
N GLU A 166 54.33 -20.78 7.92
CA GLU A 166 53.19 -21.65 7.51
C GLU A 166 53.28 -23.04 8.22
N PRO A 167 52.42 -24.07 7.96
CA PRO A 167 50.99 -24.15 7.58
C PRO A 167 50.23 -25.16 8.51
N VAL A 168 49.29 -25.97 7.96
CA VAL A 168 48.80 -27.32 8.43
C VAL A 168 47.71 -27.38 9.53
N VAL A 169 46.69 -28.28 9.53
CA VAL A 169 45.93 -29.03 8.48
C VAL A 169 44.70 -29.77 9.11
N ARG A 170 43.76 -30.31 8.29
CA ARG A 170 42.68 -31.30 8.61
C ARG A 170 41.48 -30.80 9.46
N SER A 171 40.21 -31.10 9.15
CA SER A 171 39.43 -32.38 9.03
C SER A 171 38.97 -32.96 10.38
N GLU A 172 37.93 -33.81 10.52
CA GLU A 172 36.95 -34.48 9.62
C GLU A 172 35.63 -34.64 10.48
N GLU A 173 34.41 -34.36 10.00
CA GLU A 173 33.45 -35.24 9.27
C GLU A 173 32.46 -36.04 10.18
N VAL A 174 31.44 -36.69 9.58
CA VAL A 174 30.42 -37.58 10.21
C VAL A 174 29.41 -36.90 11.18
N GLY A 175 28.09 -37.20 11.20
CA GLY A 175 27.23 -38.06 10.35
C GLY A 175 25.81 -38.16 10.93
N ASN A 176 24.72 -38.11 10.15
CA ASN A 176 24.18 -39.17 9.28
C ASN A 176 23.13 -40.09 9.96
N ARG A 177 21.82 -39.85 9.70
CA ARG A 177 20.90 -40.88 9.15
C ARG A 177 19.50 -40.39 8.76
N LYS A 178 18.88 -41.12 7.83
CA LYS A 178 17.45 -41.05 7.44
C LYS A 178 16.60 -41.98 8.31
N HIS A 179 15.28 -41.79 8.34
CA HIS A 179 14.30 -42.89 8.39
C HIS A 179 12.98 -42.49 7.71
N CYS A 180 12.13 -43.46 7.38
CA CYS A 180 10.92 -43.30 6.58
C CYS A 180 9.75 -44.14 7.14
N SER A 181 8.53 -43.74 6.76
CA SER A 181 7.30 -44.55 6.70
C SER A 181 6.64 -45.00 8.01
N GLY A 182 5.30 -45.04 8.00
CA GLY A 182 4.47 -45.58 9.09
C GLY A 182 2.98 -45.29 8.91
N ASN A 183 2.29 -46.02 8.02
CA ASN A 183 0.84 -46.13 8.06
C ASN A 183 0.45 -47.28 8.99
N LEU A 184 -0.49 -47.06 9.91
CA LEU A 184 -1.76 -47.82 9.98
C LEU A 184 -2.80 -47.05 10.82
#